data_AF-A0A844GYT5-F1
#
_entry.id   AF-A0A844GYT5-F1
#
_cell.length_a   1.000
_cell.length_b   1.000
_cell.length_c   1.000
_cell.angle_alpha   90.00
_cell.angle_beta   90.00
_cell.angle_gamma   90.00
#
_symmetry.space_group_name_H-M   'P 1'
#
loop_
_entity.id
_entity.type
_entity.pdbx_description
1 polymer ?
#
loop_
_entity_poly.entity_id
_entity_poly.type
_entity_poly.pdbx_seq_one_letter_code
_entity_poly.pdbx_strand_id
1 'polypeptide(L)'
;MNNREAYQGEMEKKLQEWGAKLDELKAKADNIGDNVRAEYDKQMQDLQAKKDNLEEKLAELKSTSDDAWTSVQSGFQSAWEELSAGFEEAFSKFSKES
;
A
#
# COMPACT_ATOMS: atom_id res chain seq x y z
N MET A 1 19.64 -12.27 -10.86
CA MET A 1 18.78 -11.11 -10.60
C MET A 1 19.46 -9.87 -11.12
N ASN A 2 18.87 -9.21 -12.10
CA ASN A 2 19.25 -7.84 -12.43
C ASN A 2 18.64 -6.87 -11.39
N ASN A 3 19.05 -5.60 -11.41
CA ASN A 3 18.56 -4.60 -10.46
C ASN A 3 17.03 -4.41 -10.53
N ARG A 4 16.43 -4.62 -11.70
CA ARG A 4 14.98 -4.47 -11.91
C ARG A 4 14.18 -5.59 -11.28
N GLU A 5 14.59 -6.83 -11.47
CA GLU A 5 13.96 -8.01 -10.85
C GLU A 5 14.06 -7.92 -9.32
N ALA A 6 15.21 -7.46 -8.80
CA ALA A 6 15.39 -7.23 -7.37
C ALA A 6 14.43 -6.16 -6.84
N TYR A 7 14.32 -5.02 -7.53
CA TYR A 7 13.38 -3.96 -7.19
C TYR A 7 11.92 -4.45 -7.23
N GLN A 8 11.51 -5.13 -8.31
CA GLN A 8 10.16 -5.67 -8.46
C GLN A 8 9.81 -6.68 -7.35
N GLY A 9 10.73 -7.58 -7.01
CA GLY A 9 10.54 -8.55 -5.94
C GLY A 9 10.47 -7.90 -4.55
N GLU A 10 11.27 -6.86 -4.30
CA GLU A 10 11.18 -6.08 -3.06
C GLU A 10 9.83 -5.39 -2.92
N MET A 11 9.36 -4.73 -3.99
CA MET A 11 8.07 -4.04 -3.98
C MET A 11 6.89 -5.00 -3.84
N GLU A 12 6.94 -6.16 -4.49
CA GLU A 12 5.94 -7.23 -4.33
C GLU A 12 5.84 -7.68 -2.88
N LYS A 13 6.99 -7.92 -2.23
CA LYS A 13 7.03 -8.29 -0.82
C LYS A 13 6.45 -7.20 0.07
N LYS A 14 6.78 -5.93 -0.17
CA LYS A 14 6.25 -4.82 0.62
C LYS A 14 4.73 -4.65 0.44
N LEU A 15 4.20 -4.86 -0.76
CA LEU A 15 2.74 -4.85 -1.01
C LEU A 15 2.03 -5.99 -0.27
N GLN A 16 2.64 -7.19 -0.21
CA GLN A 16 2.14 -8.30 0.59
C GLN A 16 2.14 -7.97 2.09
N GLU A 17 3.23 -7.38 2.59
CA GLU A 17 3.33 -6.93 3.99
C GLU A 17 2.24 -5.92 4.34
N TRP A 18 1.92 -5.00 3.43
CA TRP A 18 0.82 -4.04 3.62
C TRP A 18 -0.55 -4.70 3.59
N GLY A 19 -0.78 -5.68 2.72
CA GLY A 19 -2.00 -6.48 2.74
C GLY A 19 -2.23 -7.10 4.12
N ALA A 20 -1.21 -7.76 4.65
CA ALA A 20 -1.28 -8.37 5.99
C ALA A 20 -1.54 -7.33 7.09
N LYS A 21 -0.90 -6.16 7.04
CA LYS A 21 -1.15 -5.10 8.03
C LYS A 21 -2.55 -4.49 7.89
N LEU A 22 -3.09 -4.33 6.68
CA LEU A 22 -4.48 -3.88 6.49
C LEU A 22 -5.46 -4.88 7.09
N ASP A 23 -5.22 -6.18 6.94
CA ASP A 23 -6.07 -7.21 7.53
C ASP A 23 -6.00 -7.22 9.07
N GLU A 24 -4.81 -7.01 9.63
CA GLU A 24 -4.63 -6.83 11.07
C GLU A 24 -5.38 -5.59 11.60
N LEU A 25 -5.26 -4.47 10.88
CA LEU A 25 -5.94 -3.21 11.20
C LEU A 25 -7.47 -3.36 11.14
N LYS A 26 -8.01 -4.01 10.10
CA LYS A 26 -9.44 -4.33 9.98
C LYS A 26 -9.91 -5.21 11.15
N ALA A 27 -9.17 -6.26 11.51
CA ALA A 27 -9.55 -7.12 12.63
C ALA A 27 -9.55 -6.39 13.98
N LYS A 28 -8.67 -5.38 14.15
CA LYS A 28 -8.69 -4.53 15.34
C LYS A 28 -9.84 -3.52 15.32
N ALA A 29 -10.27 -3.07 14.14
CA ALA A 29 -11.41 -2.17 13.95
C ALA A 29 -12.75 -2.75 14.48
N ASP A 30 -12.85 -4.07 14.58
CA ASP A 30 -14.01 -4.72 15.18
C ASP A 30 -14.12 -4.43 16.69
N ASN A 31 -13.04 -4.03 17.36
CA ASN A 31 -12.99 -3.80 18.81
C ASN A 31 -13.08 -2.31 19.22
N ILE A 32 -13.07 -1.37 18.26
CA ILE A 32 -13.24 0.07 18.52
C ILE A 32 -14.71 0.47 18.50
N GLY A 33 -15.04 1.58 19.17
CA GLY A 33 -16.41 2.09 19.25
C GLY A 33 -16.99 2.50 17.88
N ASP A 34 -18.31 2.35 17.71
CA ASP A 34 -19.01 2.51 16.42
C ASP A 34 -18.77 3.87 15.73
N ASN A 35 -18.54 4.94 16.51
CA ASN A 35 -18.30 6.28 15.97
C ASN A 35 -16.92 6.39 15.29
N VAL A 36 -15.94 5.64 15.78
CA VAL A 36 -14.57 5.60 15.25
C VAL A 36 -14.49 4.62 14.08
N ARG A 37 -15.26 3.52 14.13
CA ARG A 37 -15.28 2.48 13.10
C ARG A 37 -15.58 3.03 11.70
N ALA A 38 -16.53 3.96 11.56
CA ALA A 38 -16.90 4.51 10.25
C ALA A 38 -15.76 5.31 9.58
N GLU A 39 -15.02 6.12 10.34
CA GLU A 39 -13.85 6.84 9.81
C GLU A 39 -12.73 5.86 9.47
N TYR A 40 -12.53 4.86 10.32
CA TYR A 40 -11.54 3.81 10.13
C TYR A 40 -11.79 2.99 8.87
N ASP A 41 -13.02 2.52 8.66
CA ASP A 41 -13.43 1.74 7.50
C ASP A 41 -13.19 2.51 6.20
N LYS A 42 -13.48 3.82 6.21
CA LYS A 42 -13.22 4.69 5.06
C LYS A 42 -11.71 4.80 4.78
N GLN A 43 -10.89 4.97 5.81
CA GLN A 43 -9.44 4.99 5.65
C GLN A 43 -8.91 3.64 5.14
N MET A 44 -9.41 2.53 5.66
CA MET A 44 -9.00 1.19 5.21
C MET A 44 -9.38 0.93 3.75
N GLN A 45 -10.55 1.39 3.30
CA GLN A 45 -10.96 1.31 1.90
C GLN A 45 -10.05 2.14 0.98
N ASP A 46 -9.67 3.35 1.39
CA ASP A 46 -8.74 4.20 0.63
C ASP A 46 -7.35 3.55 0.50
N LEU A 47 -6.81 3.02 1.60
CA LEU A 47 -5.52 2.32 1.57
C LEU A 47 -5.57 1.04 0.74
N GLN A 48 -6.69 0.29 0.78
CA GLN A 48 -6.89 -0.88 -0.06
C GLN A 48 -6.88 -0.50 -1.54
N ALA A 49 -7.63 0.53 -1.93
CA ALA A 49 -7.70 0.98 -3.33
C ALA A 49 -6.32 1.43 -3.86
N LYS A 50 -5.56 2.15 -3.03
CA LYS A 50 -4.18 2.54 -3.36
C LYS A 50 -3.25 1.33 -3.49
N LYS A 51 -3.38 0.33 -2.62
CA LYS A 51 -2.60 -0.92 -2.69
C LYS A 51 -2.88 -1.65 -4.00
N ASP A 52 -4.15 -1.79 -4.34
CA ASP A 52 -4.58 -2.48 -5.56
C ASP A 52 -4.06 -1.74 -6.81
N ASN A 53 -4.08 -0.40 -6.80
CA ASN A 53 -3.48 0.40 -7.88
C ASN A 53 -1.96 0.19 -8.01
N LEU A 54 -1.25 0.04 -6.89
CA LEU A 54 0.18 -0.27 -6.91
C LEU A 54 0.45 -1.68 -7.41
N GLU A 55 -0.39 -2.66 -7.11
CA GLU A 55 -0.27 -4.02 -7.66
C GLU A 55 -0.40 -4.01 -9.19
N GLU A 56 -1.36 -3.25 -9.73
CA GLU A 56 -1.50 -3.04 -11.18
C GLU A 56 -0.26 -2.37 -11.78
N LYS A 57 0.24 -1.29 -11.16
CA LYS A 57 1.46 -0.59 -11.61
C LYS A 57 2.71 -1.47 -11.52
N LEU A 58 2.79 -2.35 -10.53
CA LEU A 58 3.89 -3.30 -10.41
C LEU A 58 3.84 -4.34 -11.54
N ALA A 59 2.64 -4.80 -11.90
CA ALA A 59 2.46 -5.68 -13.06
C ALA A 59 2.87 -4.98 -14.36
N GLU A 60 2.50 -3.70 -14.54
CA GLU A 60 2.96 -2.87 -15.66
C GLU A 60 4.49 -2.75 -15.67
N LEU A 61 5.10 -2.46 -14.52
CA LEU A 61 6.55 -2.35 -14.37
C LEU A 61 7.29 -3.66 -14.68
N LYS A 62 6.67 -4.82 -14.39
CA LYS A 62 7.18 -6.16 -14.75
C LYS A 62 7.15 -6.42 -16.26
N SER A 63 6.20 -5.82 -16.98
CA SER A 63 6.01 -6.00 -18.43
C SER A 63 6.70 -4.93 -19.30
N THR A 64 7.18 -3.85 -18.69
CA THR A 64 7.72 -2.67 -19.38
C THR A 64 9.10 -2.91 -19.99
N SER A 65 9.35 -2.36 -21.19
CA SER A 65 10.65 -2.38 -21.85
C SER A 65 11.67 -1.46 -21.18
N ASP A 66 12.95 -1.67 -21.51
CA ASP A 66 14.08 -0.89 -20.97
C ASP A 66 13.91 0.62 -21.09
N ASP A 67 13.46 1.09 -22.26
CA ASP A 67 13.35 2.52 -22.57
C ASP A 67 12.25 3.23 -21.77
N ALA A 68 11.21 2.50 -21.37
CA ALA A 68 10.09 3.04 -20.59
C ALA A 68 10.22 2.77 -19.08
N TRP A 69 11.13 1.86 -18.67
CA TRP A 69 11.23 1.37 -17.30
C TRP A 69 11.40 2.49 -16.27
N THR A 70 12.28 3.46 -16.52
CA THR A 70 12.55 4.57 -15.59
C THR A 70 11.31 5.44 -15.37
N SER A 71 10.52 5.71 -16.42
CA SER A 71 9.30 6.52 -16.31
C SER A 71 8.22 5.79 -15.51
N VAL A 72 8.04 4.49 -15.78
CA VAL A 72 7.05 3.67 -15.08
C VAL A 72 7.47 3.46 -13.61
N GLN A 73 8.76 3.24 -13.36
CA GLN A 73 9.32 3.11 -12.01
C GLN A 73 9.14 4.38 -11.18
N SER A 74 9.35 5.56 -11.78
CA SER A 74 9.12 6.84 -11.10
C SER A 74 7.65 7.02 -10.72
N GLY A 75 6.71 6.73 -11.63
CA GLY A 75 5.28 6.80 -11.34
C GLY A 75 4.83 5.78 -10.29
N PHE A 76 5.42 4.58 -10.29
CA PHE A 76 5.22 3.59 -9.23
C PHE A 76 5.73 4.13 -7.88
N GLN A 77 6.94 4.70 -7.85
CA GLN A 77 7.54 5.22 -6.62
C GLN A 77 6.71 6.35 -6.00
N SER A 78 6.18 7.28 -6.81
CA SER A 78 5.30 8.33 -6.30
C SER A 78 4.03 7.77 -5.66
N ALA A 79 3.37 6.82 -6.32
CA ALA A 79 2.21 6.14 -5.75
C ALA A 79 2.56 5.35 -4.47
N TRP A 80 3.77 4.77 -4.42
CA TRP A 80 4.27 4.05 -3.26
C TRP A 80 4.47 4.98 -2.04
N GLU A 81 5.03 6.17 -2.27
CA GLU A 81 5.21 7.19 -1.23
C GLU A 81 3.85 7.68 -0.70
N GLU A 82 2.87 7.90 -1.58
CA GLU A 82 1.50 8.28 -1.18
C GLU A 82 0.82 7.22 -0.32
N LEU A 83 0.94 5.93 -0.68
CA LEU A 83 0.38 4.86 0.13
C LEU A 83 1.14 4.70 1.46
N SER A 84 2.46 4.84 1.46
CA SER A 84 3.28 4.77 2.69
C SER A 84 2.84 5.83 3.69
N ALA A 85 2.66 7.07 3.23
CA ALA A 85 2.20 8.18 4.06
C ALA A 85 0.78 7.94 4.61
N GLY A 86 -0.13 7.45 3.77
CA GLY A 86 -1.48 7.10 4.21
C GLY A 86 -1.49 5.99 5.27
N PHE A 87 -0.61 4.99 5.12
CA PHE A 87 -0.48 3.89 6.07
C PHE A 87 0.06 4.38 7.43
N GLU A 88 1.08 5.22 7.42
CA GLU A 88 1.63 5.85 8.63
C GLU A 88 0.58 6.70 9.35
N GLU A 89 -0.23 7.48 8.61
CA GLU A 89 -1.31 8.27 9.19
C GLU A 89 -2.37 7.39 9.85
N ALA A 90 -2.86 6.36 9.15
CA ALA A 90 -3.88 5.44 9.68
C ALA A 90 -3.37 4.68 10.91
N PHE A 91 -2.12 4.22 10.89
CA PHE A 91 -1.51 3.54 12.03
C PHE A 91 -1.31 4.47 13.24
N SER A 92 -0.92 5.73 12.99
CA SER A 92 -0.77 6.75 14.03
C SER A 92 -2.10 7.13 14.68
N LYS A 93 -3.17 7.25 13.89
CA LYS A 93 -4.53 7.46 14.41
C LYS A 93 -5.00 6.27 15.24
N PHE A 94 -4.87 5.06 14.69
CA PHE A 94 -5.23 3.83 15.41
C PHE A 94 -4.53 3.73 16.77
N SER A 95 -3.21 3.94 16.81
CA SER A 95 -2.42 3.83 18.04
C SER A 95 -2.75 4.91 19.10
N LYS A 96 -3.39 6.02 18.71
CA LYS A 96 -3.86 7.05 19.65
C LYS A 96 -5.25 6.76 20.19
N GLU A 97 -6.03 5.94 19.49
CA GLU A 97 -7.43 5.65 19.80
C GLU A 97 -7.64 4.25 20.41
N SER A 98 -6.65 3.35 20.29
CA SER A 98 -6.56 2.04 20.95
C SER A 98 -5.97 2.12 22.36
#